data_AF-A0A975HG53-F1
#
_entry.id   AF-A0A975HG53-F1
#
_cell.length_a   1.000
_cell.length_b   1.000
_cell.length_c   1.000
_cell.angle_alpha   90.00
_cell.angle_beta   90.00
_cell.angle_gamma   90.00
#
_symmetry.space_group_name_H-M   'P 1'
#
loop_
_entity.id
_entity.type
_entity.pdbx_description
1 polymer ?
#
loop_
_entity_poly.entity_id
_entity_poly.type
_entity_poly.pdbx_seq_one_letter_code
_entity_poly.pdbx_strand_id
1 'polypeptide(L)'
;MPSTLGAAIETATACPRGRSGEIVVCRRGNAAERYRIPEALRPDGFDFHQEAVDGVSRERHRLMEGGESGIGSCSPSGAAGASGCLVQKFRAWEQQKAGH
;
A
#
# COMPACT_ATOMS: atom_id res chain seq x y z
N MET A 1 -14.73 -1.13 21.77
CA MET A 1 -13.98 0.12 21.49
C MET A 1 -13.86 0.22 19.98
N PRO A 2 -14.40 1.23 19.29
CA PRO A 2 -14.14 1.38 17.87
C PRO A 2 -12.63 1.45 17.65
N SER A 3 -12.13 0.75 16.64
CA SER A 3 -10.76 0.93 16.14
C SER A 3 -10.50 2.42 15.90
N THR A 4 -9.27 2.89 16.12
CA THR A 4 -8.87 4.28 15.86
C THR A 4 -9.27 4.74 14.46
N LEU A 5 -9.25 3.83 13.49
CA LEU A 5 -9.70 4.08 12.12
C LEU A 5 -11.22 4.28 12.01
N GLY A 6 -12.02 3.52 12.77
CA GLY A 6 -13.47 3.66 12.78
C GLY A 6 -13.92 5.04 13.27
N ALA A 7 -13.29 5.54 14.34
CA ALA A 7 -13.55 6.89 14.84
C ALA A 7 -13.11 7.99 13.84
N ALA A 8 -12.00 7.77 13.13
CA ALA A 8 -11.54 8.69 12.08
C ALA A 8 -12.50 8.72 10.88
N ILE A 9 -13.05 7.59 10.48
CA ILE A 9 -14.06 7.52 9.40
C ILE A 9 -15.36 8.20 9.83
N GLU A 10 -15.80 7.98 11.07
CA GLU A 10 -17.01 8.61 11.62
C GLU A 10 -16.86 10.13 11.61
N THR A 11 -15.73 10.66 12.10
CA THR A 11 -15.46 12.12 12.10
C THR A 11 -15.34 12.70 10.70
N ALA A 12 -14.81 11.95 9.73
CA ALA A 12 -14.67 12.40 8.35
C ALA A 12 -15.96 12.36 7.53
N THR A 13 -16.97 11.57 7.94
CA THR A 13 -18.17 11.32 7.12
C THR A 13 -19.48 11.69 7.82
N ALA A 14 -19.50 11.83 9.15
CA ALA A 14 -20.70 12.14 9.90
C ALA A 14 -21.08 13.62 9.76
N CYS A 15 -22.38 13.87 9.75
CA CYS A 15 -22.91 15.23 9.88
C CYS A 15 -22.77 15.70 11.34
N PRO A 16 -22.11 16.83 11.62
CA PRO A 16 -21.99 17.33 12.98
C PRO A 16 -23.35 17.75 13.52
N ARG A 17 -23.54 17.63 14.84
CA ARG A 17 -24.73 18.16 15.50
C ARG A 17 -24.62 19.67 15.64
N GLY A 18 -25.67 20.39 15.25
CA GLY A 18 -25.79 21.82 15.45
C GLY A 18 -25.98 22.21 16.92
N ARG A 19 -25.75 23.48 17.23
CA ARG A 19 -26.07 24.07 18.54
C ARG A 19 -27.56 24.44 18.62
N SER A 20 -28.04 24.73 19.83
CA SER A 20 -29.43 25.16 20.02
C SER A 20 -29.75 26.41 19.20
N GLY A 21 -30.74 26.32 18.31
CA GLY A 21 -31.13 27.41 17.42
C GLY A 21 -30.39 27.45 16.07
N GLU A 22 -29.47 26.52 15.80
CA GLU A 22 -28.75 26.41 14.53
C GLU A 22 -29.30 25.25 13.67
N ILE A 23 -29.45 25.47 12.37
CA ILE A 23 -29.83 24.43 11.41
C ILE A 23 -28.57 24.02 10.64
N VAL A 24 -28.13 22.77 10.83
CA VAL A 24 -27.02 22.18 10.07
C VAL A 24 -27.58 21.33 8.94
N VAL A 25 -27.19 21.65 7.70
CA VAL A 25 -27.60 20.91 6.49
C VAL A 25 -26.38 20.23 5.88
N CYS A 26 -26.36 18.90 5.94
CA CYS A 26 -25.31 18.09 5.33
C CYS A 26 -25.79 17.42 4.06
N ARG A 27 -24.91 17.37 3.06
CA ARG A 27 -25.11 16.54 1.87
C ARG A 27 -24.61 15.12 2.16
N ARG A 28 -25.39 14.12 1.75
CA ARG A 28 -24.92 12.73 1.77
C ARG A 28 -23.88 12.53 0.65
N GLY A 29 -22.74 11.93 1.00
CA GLY A 29 -21.69 11.57 0.04
C GLY A 29 -22.24 10.75 -1.13
N ASN A 30 -21.58 10.82 -2.28
CA ASN A 30 -22.10 10.20 -3.49
C ASN A 30 -22.09 8.65 -3.36
N ALA A 31 -22.90 7.95 -4.14
CA ALA A 31 -23.01 6.49 -4.03
C ALA A 31 -21.69 5.75 -4.32
N ALA A 32 -20.81 6.36 -5.13
CA ALA A 32 -19.50 5.83 -5.52
C ALA A 32 -18.42 6.00 -4.42
N GLU A 33 -18.60 6.95 -3.50
CA GLU A 33 -17.67 7.22 -2.39
C GLU A 33 -17.81 6.25 -1.22
N ARG A 34 -18.90 5.45 -1.18
CA ARG A 34 -19.14 4.48 -0.10
C ARG A 34 -18.03 3.44 0.07
N TYR A 35 -17.34 3.10 -1.02
CA TYR A 35 -16.25 2.11 -1.01
C TYR A 35 -14.86 2.75 -1.11
N ARG A 36 -14.80 4.09 -1.15
CA ARG A 36 -13.55 4.83 -1.25
C ARG A 36 -13.16 5.38 0.11
N ILE A 37 -11.86 5.55 0.33
CA ILE A 37 -11.35 6.27 1.50
C ILE A 37 -11.93 7.70 1.47
N PRO A 38 -12.54 8.18 2.58
CA PRO A 38 -13.06 9.55 2.69
C PRO A 38 -12.00 10.56 2.27
N GLU A 39 -12.40 11.64 1.60
CA GLU A 39 -11.46 12.61 1.03
C GLU A 39 -10.50 13.20 2.06
N ALA A 40 -10.99 13.55 3.25
CA ALA A 40 -10.18 14.05 4.35
C ALA A 40 -9.15 13.04 4.90
N LEU A 41 -9.28 11.75 4.57
CA LEU A 41 -8.35 10.68 4.97
C LEU A 41 -7.51 10.18 3.80
N ARG A 42 -7.64 10.77 2.61
CA ARG A 42 -6.79 10.42 1.47
C ARG A 42 -5.41 11.02 1.72
N PRO A 43 -4.33 10.24 1.53
CA PRO A 43 -2.99 10.81 1.55
C PRO A 43 -2.83 11.83 0.41
N ASP A 44 -2.14 12.95 0.68
CA ASP A 44 -1.91 14.07 -0.26
C ASP A 44 -0.93 13.75 -1.40
N GLY A 45 -0.91 12.50 -1.84
CA GLY A 45 0.00 12.01 -2.85
C GLY A 45 0.41 10.57 -2.59
N PHE A 46 0.99 9.96 -3.62
CA PHE A 46 1.77 8.75 -3.46
C PHE A 46 3.20 9.20 -3.15
N ASP A 47 3.65 8.98 -1.92
CA ASP A 47 5.04 9.26 -1.54
C ASP A 47 5.93 8.14 -2.10
N PHE A 48 6.53 8.39 -3.26
CA PHE A 48 7.50 7.46 -3.88
C PHE A 48 8.76 7.28 -3.02
N HIS A 49 9.01 8.14 -2.04
CA HIS A 49 10.14 8.08 -1.13
C HIS A 49 9.83 7.37 0.19
N GLN A 50 8.58 6.91 0.40
CA GLN A 50 8.28 5.98 1.48
C GLN A 50 8.82 4.59 1.13
N GLU A 51 10.12 4.40 1.32
CA GLU A 51 10.83 3.12 1.17
C GLU A 51 10.24 2.00 2.04
N ALA A 52 9.43 2.34 3.05
CA ALA A 52 8.79 1.41 3.97
C ALA A 52 7.50 0.76 3.43
N VAL A 53 6.88 1.31 2.39
CA VAL A 53 5.61 0.77 1.87
C VAL A 53 5.87 0.08 0.54
N ASP A 54 6.17 -1.21 0.60
CA ASP A 54 6.09 -2.03 -0.59
C ASP A 54 4.67 -2.03 -1.12
N GLY A 55 4.48 -1.54 -2.34
CA GLY A 55 3.20 -1.63 -3.01
C GLY A 55 2.73 -3.09 -3.07
N VAL A 56 1.42 -3.30 -3.05
CA VAL A 56 0.79 -4.63 -3.12
C VAL A 56 1.40 -5.51 -4.24
N SER A 57 1.79 -4.90 -5.36
CA SER A 57 2.46 -5.57 -6.48
C SER A 57 3.85 -6.10 -6.13
N ARG A 58 4.67 -5.34 -5.37
CA ARG A 58 6.00 -5.78 -4.91
C ARG A 58 5.87 -6.86 -3.85
N GLU A 59 4.94 -6.71 -2.91
CA GLU A 59 4.69 -7.74 -1.89
C GLU A 59 4.27 -9.08 -2.53
N ARG A 60 3.35 -9.03 -3.51
CA ARG A 60 2.95 -10.23 -4.26
C ARG A 60 4.09 -10.84 -5.09
N HIS A 61 4.97 -10.02 -5.68
CA HIS A 61 6.14 -10.55 -6.39
C HIS A 61 7.07 -11.32 -5.47
N ARG A 62 7.38 -10.80 -4.28
CA ARG A 62 8.24 -11.50 -3.31
C ARG A 62 7.68 -12.86 -2.87
N LEU A 63 6.36 -12.96 -2.73
CA LEU A 63 5.69 -14.22 -2.42
C LEU A 63 5.83 -15.27 -3.53
N MET A 64 6.02 -14.84 -4.79
CA MET A 64 6.19 -15.72 -5.95
C MET A 64 7.64 -16.15 -6.16
N GLU A 65 8.61 -15.39 -5.64
CA GLU A 65 10.06 -15.67 -5.77
C GLU A 65 10.57 -16.77 -4.81
N GLY A 66 9.78 -17.14 -3.80
CA GLY A 66 10.15 -18.14 -2.79
C GLY A 66 10.01 -19.58 -3.28
N GLY A 67 10.92 -20.07 -4.12
CA GLY A 67 10.92 -21.49 -4.50
C GLY A 67 11.81 -21.89 -5.68
N GLU A 68 12.48 -20.95 -6.34
CA GLU A 68 13.33 -21.27 -7.48
C GLU A 68 14.61 -22.01 -7.04
N SER A 69 14.87 -23.17 -7.64
CA SER A 69 16.12 -23.92 -7.50
C SER A 69 16.77 -24.13 -8.86
N GLY A 70 18.09 -23.91 -8.95
CA GLY A 70 18.83 -24.02 -10.21
C GLY A 70 19.83 -22.88 -10.43
N ILE A 71 20.42 -22.83 -11.64
CA ILE A 71 21.40 -21.80 -12.00
C ILE A 71 20.71 -20.44 -12.05
N GLY A 72 21.12 -19.53 -11.16
CA GLY A 72 20.57 -18.17 -11.08
C GLY A 72 19.55 -17.93 -9.96
N SER A 73 19.24 -18.94 -9.14
CA SER A 73 18.41 -18.76 -7.93
C SER A 73 19.24 -18.54 -6.67
N CYS A 74 18.74 -17.78 -5.69
CA CYS A 74 19.39 -17.59 -4.37
C CYS A 74 19.09 -18.78 -3.41
N SER A 75 19.15 -20.02 -3.90
CA SER A 75 18.92 -21.22 -3.09
C SER A 75 20.24 -21.74 -2.47
N PRO A 76 20.24 -22.20 -1.19
CA PRO A 76 21.41 -22.88 -0.59
C PRO A 76 21.65 -24.26 -1.21
N SER A 77 20.69 -24.81 -1.96
CA SER A 77 20.76 -26.11 -2.62
C SER A 77 20.66 -25.96 -4.15
N GLY A 78 21.63 -26.51 -4.87
CA GLY A 78 21.70 -26.51 -6.34
C GLY A 78 23.03 -25.98 -6.90
N ALA A 79 23.35 -26.33 -8.15
CA ALA A 79 24.52 -25.80 -8.85
C ALA A 79 24.35 -24.29 -9.10
N ALA A 80 25.40 -23.51 -8.81
CA ALA A 80 25.42 -22.05 -8.96
C ALA A 80 24.43 -21.26 -8.08
N GLY A 81 23.88 -21.84 -7.01
CA GLY A 81 23.05 -21.10 -6.04
C GLY A 81 23.80 -19.98 -5.30
N ALA A 82 25.10 -20.20 -5.04
CA ALA A 82 25.97 -19.22 -4.39
C ALA A 82 26.14 -17.92 -5.21
N SER A 83 26.15 -17.99 -6.54
CA SER A 83 26.23 -16.82 -7.42
C SER A 83 24.85 -16.25 -7.78
N GLY A 84 23.78 -17.06 -7.72
CA GLY A 84 22.42 -16.65 -8.05
C GLY A 84 21.91 -15.49 -7.21
N CYS A 85 22.28 -15.40 -5.93
CA CYS A 85 21.86 -14.30 -5.07
C CYS A 85 22.41 -12.93 -5.50
N LEU A 86 23.66 -12.90 -5.97
CA LEU A 86 24.28 -11.68 -6.48
C LEU A 86 23.60 -11.23 -7.78
N VAL A 87 23.31 -12.17 -8.68
CA VAL A 87 22.61 -11.90 -9.95
C VAL A 87 21.20 -11.36 -9.71
N GLN A 88 20.45 -11.92 -8.76
CA GLN A 88 19.12 -11.40 -8.41
C GLN A 88 19.20 -9.96 -7.90
N LYS A 89 20.17 -9.63 -7.05
CA LYS A 89 20.38 -8.25 -6.56
C LYS A 89 20.70 -7.27 -7.69
N PHE A 90 21.53 -7.67 -8.66
CA PHE A 90 21.82 -6.83 -9.81
C PHE A 90 20.57 -6.58 -10.68
N ARG A 91 19.78 -7.62 -10.97
CA ARG A 91 18.51 -7.48 -11.71
C ARG A 91 17.52 -6.57 -11.00
N ALA A 92 17.38 -6.72 -9.69
CA ALA A 92 16.49 -5.87 -8.89
C ALA A 92 16.90 -4.39 -8.97
N TRP A 93 18.21 -4.11 -8.95
CA TRP A 93 18.73 -2.76 -9.09
C TRP A 93 18.50 -2.17 -10.49
N GLU A 94 18.68 -2.97 -11.56
CA GLU A 94 18.37 -2.53 -12.92
C GLU A 94 16.89 -2.22 -13.12
N GLN A 95 16.00 -3.06 -12.58
CA GLN A 95 14.55 -2.85 -12.64
C GLN A 95 14.12 -1.59 -11.89
N GLN A 96 14.72 -1.32 -10.73
CA GLN A 96 14.48 -0.08 -9.98
C GLN A 96 14.94 1.14 -10.77
N LYS A 97 16.09 1.07 -11.45
CA LYS A 97 16.58 2.15 -12.31
C LYS A 97 15.72 2.40 -13.55
N ALA A 98 15.20 1.34 -14.18
CA ALA A 98 14.42 1.46 -15.41
C ALA A 98 12.98 1.96 -15.17
N GLY A 99 12.50 1.92 -13.93
CA GLY A 99 11.17 2.42 -13.54
C GLY A 99 11.12 3.89 -13.13
N HIS A 100 12.22 4.63 -13.29
CA HIS A 100 12.33 6.08 -13.02
C HIS A 100 12.58 6.85 -14.31
#